data_AF-A0AAI8Z1T9-F1
#
_entry.id   AF-A0AAI8Z1T9-F1
#
_cell.length_a   1.000
_cell.length_b   1.000
_cell.length_c   1.000
_cell.angle_alpha   90.00
_cell.angle_beta   90.00
_cell.angle_gamma   90.00
#
_symmetry.space_group_name_H-M   'P 1'
#
loop_
_entity.id
_entity.type
_entity.pdbx_description
1 polymer ?
#
loop_
_entity_poly.entity_id
_entity_poly.type
_entity_poly.pdbx_seq_one_letter_code
_entity_poly.pdbx_strand_id
1 'polypeptide(L)'
;MAVAMQNKEVAAHLGNLHEPMMRALYRCRQNVSDPEILKTLNIVLSRFQLAGISYQPHLLFMALKFAARARSLPAMKRHLKAIREAGLPMSSNLFRSVIAKFSIGHRGLGEIRNGRWRRRDLQQVIKGFEDAKDLPPEQQYHFGSFLDRTDWQYLHGWIAVLARCRDSDAVWEEYELWKQSDSCNNPKKLLLKHSNKTMTSKTRGDLWFIEQMLCCGDAARAWKIIAETDTEFHLLKPTVKDRLLDNIEYATVWTQEVRDEMIRKYDRDLHEIEQAFGVKWVRTGPDGEGQHELYMDQEEALDKLGDEKWKQNEEHGYPYDSDGLVPDEERALRDAVEGNAVK
;
A
#
# COMPACT_ATOMS: atom_id res chain seq x y z
N MET A 1 -17.12 31.17 12.63
CA MET A 1 -17.42 30.03 13.55
C MET A 1 -17.48 30.45 15.02
N ALA A 2 -16.51 31.19 15.58
CA ALA A 2 -16.57 31.61 17.01
C ALA A 2 -17.84 32.40 17.33
N VAL A 3 -18.17 33.40 16.51
CA VAL A 3 -19.38 34.21 16.62
C VAL A 3 -20.65 33.38 16.43
N ALA A 4 -20.66 32.51 15.42
CA ALA A 4 -21.80 31.65 15.11
C ALA A 4 -22.11 30.60 16.21
N MET A 5 -21.14 30.25 17.05
CA MET A 5 -21.32 29.34 18.19
C MET A 5 -21.91 30.04 19.44
N GLN A 6 -22.02 31.38 19.43
CA GLN A 6 -22.66 32.13 20.52
C GLN A 6 -24.19 32.07 20.46
N ASN A 7 -24.77 31.72 19.30
CA ASN A 7 -26.20 31.53 19.09
C ASN A 7 -26.50 30.05 18.82
N LYS A 8 -27.34 29.43 19.67
CA LYS A 8 -27.67 28.00 19.59
C LYS A 8 -28.31 27.59 18.27
N GLU A 9 -29.18 28.42 17.69
CA GLU A 9 -29.87 28.11 16.42
C GLU A 9 -28.89 28.13 15.24
N VAL A 10 -28.03 29.15 15.20
CA VAL A 10 -26.97 29.26 14.18
C VAL A 10 -25.96 28.13 14.31
N ALA A 11 -25.64 27.74 15.54
CA ALA A 11 -24.72 26.65 15.81
C ALA A 11 -25.30 25.28 15.38
N ALA A 12 -26.59 25.04 15.61
CA ALA A 12 -27.29 23.85 15.10
C ALA A 12 -27.27 23.81 13.55
N HIS A 13 -27.48 24.95 12.88
CA HIS A 13 -27.41 25.02 11.42
C HIS A 13 -26.00 24.71 10.89
N LEU A 14 -24.93 25.12 11.60
CA LEU A 14 -23.55 24.78 11.25
C LEU A 14 -23.28 23.27 11.26
N GLY A 15 -23.95 22.51 12.12
CA GLY A 15 -23.86 21.04 12.14
C GLY A 15 -24.26 20.41 10.80
N ASN A 16 -25.21 21.02 10.09
CA ASN A 16 -25.71 20.53 8.81
C ASN A 16 -24.80 20.91 7.62
N LEU A 17 -23.96 21.94 7.77
CA LEU A 17 -23.06 22.44 6.72
C LEU A 17 -21.74 21.64 6.59
N HIS A 18 -21.73 20.41 7.09
CA HIS A 18 -20.56 19.53 7.09
C HIS A 18 -19.95 19.33 5.69
N GLU A 19 -20.75 19.09 4.64
CA GLU A 19 -20.25 18.91 3.28
C GLU A 19 -19.56 20.16 2.70
N PRO A 20 -20.18 21.36 2.71
CA PRO A 20 -19.50 22.61 2.35
C PRO A 20 -18.21 22.83 3.13
N MET A 21 -18.22 22.56 4.45
CA MET A 21 -17.03 22.69 5.29
C MET A 21 -15.91 21.74 4.84
N MET A 22 -16.24 20.47 4.60
CA MET A 22 -15.28 19.48 4.12
C MET A 22 -14.70 19.87 2.75
N ARG A 23 -15.54 20.31 1.80
CA ARG A 23 -15.07 20.76 0.47
C ARG A 23 -14.16 21.99 0.58
N ALA A 24 -14.53 22.96 1.41
CA ALA A 24 -13.72 24.16 1.64
C ALA A 24 -12.35 23.81 2.24
N LEU A 25 -12.32 22.99 3.30
CA LEU A 25 -11.07 22.55 3.93
C LEU A 25 -10.19 21.74 2.99
N TYR A 26 -10.80 20.92 2.11
CA TYR A 26 -10.04 20.18 1.11
C TYR A 26 -9.44 21.11 0.04
N ARG A 27 -10.16 22.15 -0.40
CA ARG A 27 -9.64 23.16 -1.33
C ARG A 27 -8.49 23.97 -0.73
N CYS A 28 -8.54 24.29 0.57
CA CYS A 28 -7.45 24.98 1.26
C CYS A 28 -6.10 24.27 1.13
N ARG A 29 -6.07 22.95 0.86
CA ARG A 29 -4.83 22.19 0.61
C ARG A 29 -3.95 22.77 -0.51
N GLN A 30 -4.50 23.59 -1.40
CA GLN A 30 -3.70 24.29 -2.41
C GLN A 30 -2.75 25.33 -1.81
N ASN A 31 -3.11 25.91 -0.65
CA ASN A 31 -2.41 27.04 -0.06
C ASN A 31 -1.86 26.76 1.36
N VAL A 32 -2.34 25.71 2.04
CA VAL A 32 -1.90 25.37 3.40
C VAL A 32 -1.49 23.90 3.55
N SER A 33 -0.66 23.60 4.55
CA SER A 33 -0.18 22.26 4.85
C SER A 33 -1.29 21.35 5.43
N ASP A 34 -1.13 20.03 5.29
CA ASP A 34 -2.09 19.06 5.85
C ASP A 34 -2.22 19.16 7.40
N PRO A 35 -1.14 19.45 8.17
CA PRO A 35 -1.25 19.74 9.61
C PRO A 35 -2.15 20.93 9.97
N GLU A 36 -2.14 22.02 9.20
CA GLU A 36 -2.99 23.19 9.48
C GLU A 36 -4.48 22.90 9.23
N ILE A 37 -4.77 22.07 8.22
CA ILE A 37 -6.14 21.61 7.97
C ILE A 37 -6.60 20.68 9.09
N LEU A 38 -5.73 19.76 9.54
CA LEU A 38 -6.01 18.90 10.69
C LEU A 38 -6.27 19.73 11.96
N LYS A 39 -5.47 20.76 12.22
CA LYS A 39 -5.67 21.69 13.35
C LYS A 39 -7.03 22.37 13.27
N THR A 40 -7.41 22.82 12.08
CA THR A 40 -8.73 23.41 11.84
C THR A 40 -9.86 22.41 12.10
N LEU A 41 -9.76 21.18 11.58
CA LEU A 41 -10.72 20.10 11.82
C LEU A 41 -10.87 19.77 13.32
N ASN A 42 -9.75 19.70 14.05
CA ASN A 42 -9.78 19.52 15.50
C ASN A 42 -10.54 20.64 16.20
N ILE A 43 -10.31 21.91 15.83
CA ILE A 43 -11.02 23.05 16.40
C ILE A 43 -12.53 22.97 16.12
N VAL A 44 -12.92 22.59 14.90
CA VAL A 44 -14.34 22.39 14.55
C VAL A 44 -14.96 21.32 15.44
N LEU A 45 -14.37 20.13 15.48
CA LEU A 45 -14.89 18.99 16.24
C LEU A 45 -14.99 19.31 17.74
N SER A 46 -13.95 19.91 18.33
CA SER A 46 -13.97 20.30 19.74
C SER A 46 -15.04 21.34 20.04
N ARG A 47 -15.28 22.31 19.13
CA ARG A 47 -16.34 23.31 19.33
C ARG A 47 -17.73 22.72 19.23
N PHE A 48 -17.96 21.80 18.30
CA PHE A 48 -19.25 21.12 18.20
C PHE A 48 -19.51 20.30 19.47
N GLN A 49 -18.49 19.57 19.95
CA GLN A 49 -18.58 18.82 21.21
C GLN A 49 -18.88 19.72 22.42
N LEU A 50 -18.14 20.84 22.59
CA LEU A 50 -18.36 21.79 23.69
C LEU A 50 -19.75 22.44 23.64
N ALA A 51 -20.28 22.67 22.44
CA ALA A 51 -21.61 23.23 22.25
C ALA A 51 -22.75 22.18 22.34
N GLY A 52 -22.44 20.91 22.57
CA GLY A 52 -23.43 19.82 22.58
C GLY A 52 -24.05 19.54 21.21
N ILE A 53 -23.37 19.90 20.12
CA ILE A 53 -23.84 19.74 18.74
C ILE A 53 -23.30 18.42 18.20
N SER A 54 -24.20 17.56 17.72
CA SER A 54 -23.80 16.35 17.00
C SER A 54 -23.12 16.72 15.69
N TYR A 55 -21.90 16.19 15.47
CA TYR A 55 -21.23 16.31 14.18
C TYR A 55 -21.51 15.08 13.32
N GLN A 56 -21.61 15.30 12.01
CA GLN A 56 -21.76 14.22 11.04
C GLN A 56 -20.49 13.35 11.01
N PRO A 57 -20.60 12.00 10.97
CA PRO A 57 -19.46 11.08 10.97
C PRO A 57 -18.41 11.38 9.89
N HIS A 58 -18.84 11.90 8.74
CA HIS A 58 -17.98 12.29 7.64
C HIS A 58 -16.89 13.30 8.02
N LEU A 59 -17.15 14.22 8.97
CA LEU A 59 -16.15 15.15 9.49
C LEU A 59 -15.06 14.43 10.29
N LEU A 60 -15.46 13.44 11.11
CA LEU A 60 -14.53 12.63 11.88
C LEU A 60 -13.68 11.73 10.96
N PHE A 61 -14.27 11.16 9.93
CA PHE A 61 -13.55 10.38 8.91
C PHE A 61 -12.58 11.25 8.10
N MET A 62 -12.94 12.50 7.80
CA MET A 62 -12.01 13.44 7.17
C MET A 62 -10.85 13.78 8.11
N ALA A 63 -11.14 14.07 9.38
CA ALA A 63 -10.12 14.33 10.40
C ALA A 63 -9.15 13.15 10.55
N LEU A 64 -9.65 11.91 10.55
CA LEU A 64 -8.81 10.71 10.55
C LEU A 64 -7.89 10.64 9.32
N LYS A 65 -8.40 10.90 8.11
CA LYS A 65 -7.58 10.93 6.88
C LYS A 65 -6.50 12.01 6.95
N PHE A 66 -6.80 13.19 7.49
CA PHE A 66 -5.82 14.26 7.67
C PHE A 66 -4.82 13.96 8.79
N ALA A 67 -5.24 13.28 9.86
CA ALA A 67 -4.32 12.79 10.89
C ALA A 67 -3.30 11.81 10.29
N ALA A 68 -3.74 10.91 9.41
CA ALA A 68 -2.88 10.01 8.67
C ALA A 68 -1.89 10.76 7.75
N ARG A 69 -2.39 11.74 6.96
CA ARG A 69 -1.55 12.57 6.06
C ARG A 69 -0.54 13.45 6.81
N ALA A 70 -0.97 14.07 7.91
CA ALA A 70 -0.17 14.97 8.73
C ALA A 70 0.77 14.22 9.69
N ARG A 71 0.71 12.89 9.70
CA ARG A 71 1.56 12.02 10.53
C ARG A 71 1.40 12.24 12.03
N SER A 72 0.18 12.56 12.46
CA SER A 72 -0.10 12.92 13.85
C SER A 72 -0.57 11.71 14.63
N LEU A 73 0.36 11.05 15.35
CA LEU A 73 0.03 9.96 16.28
C LEU A 73 -1.06 10.38 17.30
N PRO A 74 -0.97 11.55 17.97
CA PRO A 74 -2.01 11.96 18.93
C PRO A 74 -3.39 12.14 18.28
N ALA A 75 -3.45 12.69 17.07
CA ALA A 75 -4.73 12.88 16.37
C ALA A 75 -5.29 11.55 15.85
N MET A 76 -4.46 10.65 15.32
CA MET A 76 -4.87 9.30 14.94
C MET A 76 -5.52 8.58 16.12
N LYS A 77 -4.83 8.57 17.26
CA LYS A 77 -5.33 7.99 18.50
C LYS A 77 -6.66 8.60 18.94
N ARG A 78 -6.76 9.93 18.97
CA ARG A 78 -7.99 10.66 19.34
C ARG A 78 -9.16 10.30 18.43
N HIS A 79 -8.95 10.31 17.11
CA HIS A 79 -10.04 10.11 16.16
C HIS A 79 -10.47 8.64 16.08
N LEU A 80 -9.55 7.68 16.17
CA LEU A 80 -9.91 6.27 16.23
C LEU A 80 -10.69 5.94 17.51
N LYS A 81 -10.28 6.50 18.65
CA LYS A 81 -11.03 6.40 19.91
C LYS A 81 -12.44 6.97 19.77
N ALA A 82 -12.58 8.18 19.22
CA ALA A 82 -13.88 8.80 18.99
C ALA A 82 -14.79 7.98 18.05
N ILE A 83 -14.22 7.35 17.00
CA ILE A 83 -14.97 6.46 16.10
C ILE A 83 -15.47 5.23 16.87
N ARG A 84 -14.62 4.62 17.70
CA ARG A 84 -14.97 3.46 18.52
C ARG A 84 -16.06 3.79 19.54
N GLU A 85 -15.89 4.87 20.30
CA GLU A 85 -16.84 5.31 21.34
C GLU A 85 -18.21 5.69 20.76
N ALA A 86 -18.24 6.24 19.54
CA ALA A 86 -19.46 6.56 18.83
C ALA A 86 -20.12 5.35 18.14
N GLY A 87 -19.53 4.15 18.24
CA GLY A 87 -20.04 2.93 17.59
C GLY A 87 -20.06 3.02 16.06
N LEU A 88 -19.19 3.86 15.47
CA LEU A 88 -19.20 4.11 14.03
C LEU A 88 -18.46 2.99 13.28
N PRO A 89 -19.08 2.39 12.24
CA PRO A 89 -18.41 1.40 11.41
C PRO A 89 -17.33 2.08 10.56
N MET A 90 -16.22 1.37 10.34
CA MET A 90 -15.18 1.79 9.41
C MET A 90 -15.28 0.96 8.16
N SER A 91 -15.87 1.48 7.08
CA SER A 91 -15.99 0.75 5.81
C SER A 91 -14.63 0.44 5.17
N SER A 92 -14.55 -0.58 4.32
CA SER A 92 -13.33 -0.95 3.59
C SER A 92 -12.75 0.21 2.78
N ASN A 93 -13.62 1.02 2.17
CA ASN A 93 -13.21 2.23 1.47
C ASN A 93 -12.57 3.27 2.39
N LEU A 94 -13.14 3.50 3.57
CA LEU A 94 -12.52 4.39 4.56
C LEU A 94 -11.17 3.81 5.02
N PHE A 95 -11.16 2.53 5.38
CA PHE A 95 -9.99 1.80 5.87
C PHE A 95 -8.81 1.91 4.88
N ARG A 96 -9.01 1.50 3.63
CA ARG A 96 -7.99 1.62 2.57
C ARG A 96 -7.60 3.07 2.30
N SER A 97 -8.56 4.00 2.32
CA SER A 97 -8.26 5.41 2.06
C SER A 97 -7.38 6.05 3.13
N VAL A 98 -7.44 5.57 4.38
CA VAL A 98 -6.56 5.98 5.48
C VAL A 98 -5.18 5.32 5.34
N ILE A 99 -5.12 4.01 5.08
CA ILE A 99 -3.86 3.30 4.81
C ILE A 99 -3.09 3.94 3.65
N ALA A 100 -3.78 4.35 2.60
CA ALA A 100 -3.18 5.05 1.46
C ALA A 100 -2.53 6.39 1.82
N LYS A 101 -2.68 6.89 3.06
CA LYS A 101 -2.03 8.10 3.58
C LYS A 101 -0.89 7.80 4.57
N PHE A 102 -0.63 6.53 4.85
CA PHE A 102 0.56 6.12 5.58
C PHE A 102 1.78 6.17 4.66
N SER A 103 2.39 7.34 4.63
CA SER A 103 3.64 7.65 3.95
C SER A 103 4.84 6.95 4.63
N ILE A 104 5.05 5.66 4.33
CA ILE A 104 6.18 4.84 4.83
C ILE A 104 7.06 4.27 3.69
N GLY A 105 6.69 4.49 2.43
CA GLY A 105 7.37 3.92 1.27
C GLY A 105 8.51 4.80 0.73
N HIS A 106 8.78 4.64 -0.56
CA HIS A 106 9.75 5.42 -1.30
C HIS A 106 9.03 6.49 -2.16
N ARG A 107 9.14 7.76 -1.74
CA ARG A 107 8.98 8.96 -2.58
C ARG A 107 7.58 9.25 -3.16
N GLY A 108 6.49 8.85 -2.50
CA GLY A 108 5.15 9.31 -2.88
C GLY A 108 4.95 10.83 -2.67
N LEU A 109 4.05 11.49 -3.41
CA LEU A 109 3.72 12.92 -3.26
C LEU A 109 3.38 13.33 -1.81
N GLY A 110 2.80 12.42 -1.03
CA GLY A 110 2.55 12.63 0.40
C GLY A 110 3.82 12.71 1.24
N GLU A 111 4.85 11.93 0.89
CA GLU A 111 6.17 11.99 1.54
C GLU A 111 6.91 13.27 1.16
N ILE A 112 6.86 13.68 -0.10
CA ILE A 112 7.49 14.92 -0.57
C ILE A 112 6.89 16.12 0.17
N ARG A 113 5.56 16.15 0.31
CA ARG A 113 4.85 17.27 0.93
C ARG A 113 4.93 17.29 2.45
N ASN A 114 4.78 16.13 3.10
CA ASN A 114 4.60 16.06 4.54
C ASN A 114 5.69 15.28 5.26
N GLY A 115 6.58 14.54 4.60
CA GLY A 115 7.57 13.64 5.20
C GLY A 115 7.06 12.22 5.44
N ARG A 116 7.90 11.38 6.08
CA ARG A 116 7.60 9.96 6.35
C ARG A 116 7.11 9.70 7.77
N TRP A 117 6.20 8.77 7.95
CA TRP A 117 5.83 8.27 9.29
C TRP A 117 7.04 7.59 9.93
N ARG A 118 7.23 7.79 11.23
CA ARG A 118 8.14 6.95 12.01
C ARG A 118 7.48 5.56 12.14
N ARG A 119 8.24 4.50 11.86
CA ARG A 119 7.73 3.12 11.92
C ARG A 119 7.11 2.79 13.28
N ARG A 120 7.77 3.18 14.38
CA ARG A 120 7.27 2.98 15.75
C ARG A 120 5.91 3.66 16.01
N ASP A 121 5.71 4.86 15.47
CA ASP A 121 4.45 5.59 15.65
C ASP A 121 3.34 4.93 14.83
N LEU A 122 3.64 4.51 13.60
CA LEU A 122 2.63 3.83 12.79
C LEU A 122 2.30 2.43 13.33
N GLN A 123 3.28 1.70 13.86
CA GLN A 123 3.03 0.42 14.52
C GLN A 123 2.03 0.56 15.66
N GLN A 124 2.10 1.63 16.45
CA GLN A 124 1.08 1.89 17.48
C GLN A 124 -0.31 2.12 16.86
N VAL A 125 -0.38 2.93 15.81
CA VAL A 125 -1.65 3.19 15.10
C VAL A 125 -2.25 1.89 14.55
N ILE A 126 -1.43 0.99 14.02
CA ILE A 126 -1.87 -0.25 13.37
C ILE A 126 -2.23 -1.32 14.39
N LYS A 127 -1.32 -1.62 15.33
CA LYS A 127 -1.35 -2.80 16.18
C LYS A 127 -1.83 -2.53 17.61
N GLY A 128 -1.82 -1.29 18.08
CA GLY A 128 -2.23 -1.00 19.46
C GLY A 128 -1.55 0.21 20.07
N PHE A 129 -2.31 1.00 20.83
CA PHE A 129 -1.76 2.06 21.67
C PHE A 129 -1.44 1.50 23.05
N GLU A 130 -0.34 1.99 23.66
CA GLU A 130 0.12 1.54 24.99
C GLU A 130 -0.96 1.59 26.06
N ASP A 131 -1.73 2.67 26.09
CA ASP A 131 -2.81 2.92 27.05
C ASP A 131 -4.15 2.27 26.66
N ALA A 132 -4.17 1.48 25.59
CA ALA A 132 -5.33 0.71 25.17
C ALA A 132 -5.09 -0.80 25.26
N LYS A 133 -3.89 -1.25 25.67
CA LYS A 133 -3.49 -2.66 25.67
C LYS A 133 -4.35 -3.51 26.60
N ASP A 134 -4.68 -2.97 27.77
CA ASP A 134 -5.46 -3.67 28.81
C ASP A 134 -6.97 -3.62 28.56
N LEU A 135 -7.42 -2.90 27.52
CA LEU A 135 -8.82 -2.86 27.15
C LEU A 135 -9.23 -4.17 26.46
N PRO A 136 -10.47 -4.64 26.68
CA PRO A 136 -11.04 -5.73 25.91
C PRO A 136 -10.94 -5.47 24.39
N PRO A 137 -10.74 -6.50 23.54
CA PRO A 137 -10.53 -6.33 22.10
C PRO A 137 -11.59 -5.46 21.40
N GLU A 138 -12.85 -5.56 21.81
CA GLU A 138 -13.97 -4.79 21.28
C GLU A 138 -13.93 -3.30 21.65
N GLN A 139 -13.18 -2.94 22.69
CA GLN A 139 -12.98 -1.56 23.17
C GLN A 139 -11.65 -0.97 22.70
N GLN A 140 -10.74 -1.80 22.17
CA GLN A 140 -9.49 -1.32 21.58
C GLN A 140 -9.75 -0.45 20.36
N TYR A 141 -8.93 0.58 20.18
CA TYR A 141 -9.16 1.63 19.18
C TYR A 141 -7.94 1.88 18.29
N HIS A 142 -7.15 0.85 17.98
CA HIS A 142 -6.14 0.88 16.93
C HIS A 142 -6.73 0.44 15.58
N PHE A 143 -6.02 0.67 14.49
CA PHE A 143 -6.53 0.41 13.15
C PHE A 143 -6.90 -1.05 12.91
N GLY A 144 -6.08 -1.98 13.41
CA GLY A 144 -6.35 -3.42 13.36
C GLY A 144 -7.60 -3.87 14.11
N SER A 145 -8.13 -3.10 15.08
CA SER A 145 -9.38 -3.47 15.75
C SER A 145 -10.62 -3.19 14.90
N PHE A 146 -10.47 -2.51 13.77
CA PHE A 146 -11.52 -2.27 12.76
C PHE A 146 -11.40 -3.23 11.56
N LEU A 147 -10.45 -4.16 11.57
CA LEU A 147 -10.21 -5.09 10.48
C LEU A 147 -11.30 -6.16 10.42
N ASP A 148 -11.99 -6.23 9.29
CA ASP A 148 -12.79 -7.40 8.92
C ASP A 148 -11.94 -8.32 8.03
N ARG A 149 -11.56 -9.49 8.56
CA ARG A 149 -10.74 -10.48 7.82
C ARG A 149 -11.52 -11.25 6.77
N THR A 150 -12.85 -11.17 6.78
CA THR A 150 -13.70 -11.85 5.79
C THR A 150 -13.81 -11.06 4.48
N ASP A 151 -13.56 -9.75 4.53
CA ASP A 151 -13.57 -8.88 3.35
C ASP A 151 -12.14 -8.64 2.83
N TRP A 152 -11.90 -9.14 1.62
CA TRP A 152 -10.64 -9.01 0.89
C TRP A 152 -10.14 -7.56 0.79
N GLN A 153 -11.03 -6.57 0.69
CA GLN A 153 -10.61 -5.17 0.57
C GLN A 153 -9.91 -4.66 1.84
N TYR A 154 -10.32 -5.12 3.03
CA TYR A 154 -9.57 -4.80 4.25
C TYR A 154 -8.26 -5.58 4.28
N LEU A 155 -8.31 -6.90 4.05
CA LEU A 155 -7.16 -7.78 4.14
C LEU A 155 -6.02 -7.32 3.20
N HIS A 156 -6.36 -6.99 1.95
CA HIS A 156 -5.42 -6.44 0.98
C HIS A 156 -4.73 -5.17 1.51
N GLY A 157 -5.49 -4.20 2.01
CA GLY A 157 -4.93 -2.97 2.57
C GLY A 157 -4.07 -3.23 3.81
N TRP A 158 -4.56 -4.10 4.69
CA TRP A 158 -3.93 -4.48 5.95
C TRP A 158 -2.55 -5.12 5.76
N ILE A 159 -2.46 -6.13 4.91
CA ILE A 159 -1.19 -6.82 4.59
C ILE A 159 -0.20 -5.82 3.98
N ALA A 160 -0.64 -4.96 3.05
CA ALA A 160 0.23 -3.93 2.47
C ALA A 160 0.81 -2.96 3.50
N VAL A 161 0.02 -2.55 4.50
CA VAL A 161 0.53 -1.62 5.52
C VAL A 161 1.52 -2.32 6.46
N LEU A 162 1.25 -3.56 6.86
CA LEU A 162 2.18 -4.36 7.66
C LEU A 162 3.51 -4.55 6.92
N ALA A 163 3.45 -4.84 5.62
CA ALA A 163 4.63 -5.03 4.80
C ALA A 163 5.48 -3.77 4.68
N ARG A 164 4.85 -2.60 4.49
CA ARG A 164 5.55 -1.31 4.48
C ARG A 164 6.22 -1.00 5.82
N CYS A 165 5.65 -1.47 6.93
CA CYS A 165 6.28 -1.38 8.24
C CYS A 165 7.48 -2.33 8.42
N ARG A 166 7.77 -3.20 7.44
CA ARG A 166 8.76 -4.28 7.50
C ARG A 166 8.50 -5.26 8.64
N ASP A 167 7.23 -5.58 8.86
CA ASP A 167 6.78 -6.45 9.94
C ASP A 167 6.49 -7.85 9.37
N SER A 168 7.55 -8.58 9.02
CA SER A 168 7.41 -9.86 8.30
C SER A 168 6.70 -10.91 9.13
N ASP A 169 6.88 -10.92 10.46
CA ASP A 169 6.18 -11.82 11.37
C ASP A 169 4.67 -11.60 11.34
N ALA A 170 4.19 -10.36 11.43
CA ALA A 170 2.75 -10.12 11.37
C ALA A 170 2.15 -10.44 10.00
N VAL A 171 2.87 -10.20 8.90
CA VAL A 171 2.36 -10.61 7.59
C VAL A 171 2.35 -12.14 7.47
N TRP A 172 3.32 -12.85 8.06
CA TRP A 172 3.33 -14.31 8.12
C TRP A 172 2.17 -14.86 8.98
N GLU A 173 1.88 -14.25 10.13
CA GLU A 173 0.72 -14.60 10.95
C GLU A 173 -0.59 -14.45 10.16
N GLU A 174 -0.75 -13.37 9.39
CA GLU A 174 -1.92 -13.19 8.52
C GLU A 174 -1.95 -14.21 7.37
N TYR A 175 -0.80 -14.69 6.89
CA TYR A 175 -0.73 -15.78 5.91
C TYR A 175 -1.21 -17.11 6.50
N GLU A 176 -0.80 -17.43 7.73
CA GLU A 176 -1.29 -18.62 8.45
C GLU A 176 -2.81 -18.58 8.70
N LEU A 177 -3.36 -17.38 9.00
CA LEU A 177 -4.81 -17.18 9.09
C LEU A 177 -5.49 -17.29 7.72
N TRP A 178 -4.88 -16.76 6.66
CA TRP A 178 -5.38 -16.86 5.30
C TRP A 178 -5.55 -18.30 4.84
N LYS A 179 -4.58 -19.17 5.15
CA LYS A 179 -4.65 -20.62 4.84
C LYS A 179 -5.88 -21.30 5.45
N GLN A 180 -6.41 -20.77 6.54
CA GLN A 180 -7.59 -21.30 7.23
C GLN A 180 -8.91 -20.69 6.71
N SER A 181 -8.85 -19.66 5.87
CA SER A 181 -10.03 -18.93 5.40
C SER A 181 -10.84 -19.70 4.35
N ASP A 182 -12.14 -19.41 4.27
CA ASP A 182 -13.03 -19.98 3.26
C ASP A 182 -12.59 -19.63 1.84
N SER A 183 -12.08 -18.41 1.61
CA SER A 183 -11.59 -17.98 0.29
C SER A 183 -10.36 -18.77 -0.18
N CYS A 184 -9.59 -19.35 0.74
CA CYS A 184 -8.47 -20.23 0.44
C CYS A 184 -8.93 -21.70 0.29
N ASN A 185 -9.75 -22.19 1.23
CA ASN A 185 -10.19 -23.58 1.27
C ASN A 185 -11.28 -23.93 0.24
N ASN A 186 -12.11 -22.97 -0.13
CA ASN A 186 -13.18 -23.09 -1.12
C ASN A 186 -13.02 -22.00 -2.21
N PRO A 187 -11.97 -22.10 -3.05
CA PRO A 187 -11.59 -21.03 -3.97
C PRO A 187 -12.70 -20.74 -4.98
N LYS A 188 -13.11 -19.47 -5.07
CA LYS A 188 -14.09 -18.99 -6.05
C LYS A 188 -13.38 -18.32 -7.23
N LYS A 189 -13.97 -18.44 -8.43
CA LYS A 189 -13.48 -17.70 -9.61
C LYS A 189 -13.71 -16.20 -9.42
N LEU A 190 -12.73 -15.40 -9.77
CA LEU A 190 -12.83 -13.95 -9.71
C LEU A 190 -13.43 -13.39 -11.00
N LEU A 191 -14.34 -12.43 -10.85
CA LEU A 191 -14.96 -11.73 -11.98
C LEU A 191 -14.03 -10.61 -12.47
N LEU A 192 -13.04 -10.96 -13.28
CA LEU A 192 -12.11 -10.01 -13.88
C LEU A 192 -12.76 -9.30 -15.08
N LYS A 193 -12.96 -7.99 -14.96
CA LYS A 193 -13.39 -7.18 -16.09
C LYS A 193 -12.23 -7.07 -17.09
N HIS A 194 -12.43 -7.53 -18.32
CA HIS A 194 -11.49 -7.41 -19.44
C HIS A 194 -10.26 -8.34 -19.43
N SER A 195 -10.29 -9.46 -18.71
CA SER A 195 -9.23 -10.47 -18.78
C SER A 195 -9.79 -11.86 -19.10
N ASN A 196 -9.15 -12.54 -20.06
CA ASN A 196 -9.42 -13.96 -20.36
C ASN A 196 -8.73 -14.90 -19.35
N LYS A 197 -7.93 -14.38 -18.42
CA LYS A 197 -7.25 -15.19 -17.40
C LYS A 197 -8.26 -15.65 -16.35
N THR A 198 -8.33 -16.95 -16.11
CA THR A 198 -9.02 -17.52 -14.95
C THR A 198 -8.16 -17.32 -13.71
N MET A 199 -8.66 -16.57 -12.74
CA MET A 199 -8.03 -16.37 -11.43
C MET A 199 -8.99 -16.80 -10.33
N THR A 200 -8.46 -17.38 -9.26
CA THR A 200 -9.25 -17.74 -8.07
C THR A 200 -8.95 -16.82 -6.89
N SER A 201 -9.85 -16.79 -5.91
CA SER A 201 -9.62 -16.11 -4.62
C SER A 201 -8.35 -16.60 -3.93
N LYS A 202 -8.07 -17.91 -3.96
CA LYS A 202 -6.83 -18.52 -3.45
C LYS A 202 -5.60 -17.96 -4.15
N THR A 203 -5.54 -18.11 -5.48
CA THR A 203 -4.39 -17.67 -6.28
C THR A 203 -4.12 -16.17 -6.11
N ARG A 204 -5.16 -15.34 -6.06
CA ARG A 204 -5.01 -13.91 -5.76
C ARG A 204 -4.36 -13.66 -4.39
N GLY A 205 -4.80 -14.39 -3.37
CA GLY A 205 -4.24 -14.31 -2.03
C GLY A 205 -2.77 -14.71 -2.00
N ASP A 206 -2.43 -15.86 -2.57
CA ASP A 206 -1.07 -16.41 -2.57
C ASP A 206 -0.09 -15.45 -3.25
N LEU A 207 -0.44 -14.95 -4.45
CA LEU A 207 0.37 -13.95 -5.16
C LEU A 207 0.56 -12.67 -4.34
N TRP A 208 -0.49 -12.22 -3.65
CA TRP A 208 -0.42 -11.03 -2.81
C TRP A 208 0.49 -11.21 -1.60
N PHE A 209 0.43 -12.34 -0.91
CA PHE A 209 1.31 -12.63 0.22
C PHE A 209 2.78 -12.77 -0.20
N ILE A 210 3.06 -13.39 -1.35
CA ILE A 210 4.41 -13.44 -1.93
C ILE A 210 4.95 -12.02 -2.16
N GLU A 211 4.18 -11.17 -2.84
CA GLU A 211 4.57 -9.78 -3.10
C GLU A 211 4.80 -9.00 -1.80
N GLN A 212 3.92 -9.15 -0.80
CA GLN A 212 4.04 -8.43 0.45
C GLN A 212 5.17 -8.96 1.35
N MET A 213 5.48 -10.26 1.32
CA MET A 213 6.70 -10.81 1.95
C MET A 213 7.97 -10.19 1.39
N LEU A 214 8.07 -10.09 0.07
CA LEU A 214 9.19 -9.39 -0.56
C LEU A 214 9.21 -7.93 -0.16
N CYS A 215 8.07 -7.23 -0.12
CA CYS A 215 8.01 -5.85 0.37
C CYS A 215 8.52 -5.67 1.82
N CYS A 216 8.36 -6.67 2.69
CA CYS A 216 8.98 -6.67 4.03
C CYS A 216 10.52 -6.77 3.97
N GLY A 217 11.06 -7.35 2.91
CA GLY A 217 12.45 -7.78 2.80
C GLY A 217 12.67 -9.24 3.23
N ASP A 218 11.62 -10.07 3.27
CA ASP A 218 11.69 -11.47 3.71
C ASP A 218 11.51 -12.42 2.51
N ALA A 219 12.56 -12.52 1.68
CA ALA A 219 12.55 -13.34 0.48
C ALA A 219 12.46 -14.85 0.81
N ALA A 220 13.02 -15.27 1.95
CA ALA A 220 12.95 -16.66 2.39
C ALA A 220 11.51 -17.12 2.62
N ARG A 221 10.70 -16.32 3.33
CA ARG A 221 9.27 -16.61 3.50
C ARG A 221 8.49 -16.50 2.18
N ALA A 222 8.85 -15.58 1.29
CA ALA A 222 8.23 -15.49 -0.03
C ALA A 222 8.44 -16.78 -0.85
N TRP A 223 9.66 -17.30 -0.92
CA TRP A 223 9.97 -18.59 -1.55
C TRP A 223 9.27 -19.76 -0.87
N LYS A 224 9.18 -19.75 0.47
CA LYS A 224 8.43 -20.75 1.21
C LYS A 224 6.95 -20.79 0.82
N ILE A 225 6.30 -19.63 0.63
CA ILE A 225 4.90 -19.58 0.17
C ILE A 225 4.77 -20.18 -1.22
N ILE A 226 5.69 -19.89 -2.15
CA ILE A 226 5.69 -20.48 -3.50
C ILE A 226 5.72 -22.01 -3.41
N ALA A 227 6.61 -22.57 -2.57
CA ALA A 227 6.70 -24.01 -2.37
C ALA A 227 5.44 -24.62 -1.72
N GLU A 228 4.86 -23.96 -0.71
CA GLU A 228 3.67 -24.45 -0.02
C GLU A 228 2.41 -24.41 -0.90
N THR A 229 2.33 -23.46 -1.82
CA THR A 229 1.13 -23.20 -2.63
C THR A 229 1.18 -23.80 -4.02
N ASP A 230 2.35 -24.30 -4.45
CA ASP A 230 2.64 -24.72 -5.83
C ASP A 230 2.29 -23.60 -6.84
N THR A 231 2.62 -22.35 -6.47
CA THR A 231 2.33 -21.19 -7.33
C THR A 231 3.24 -21.20 -8.55
N GLU A 232 2.62 -21.27 -9.73
CA GLU A 232 3.33 -21.23 -11.02
C GLU A 232 4.07 -19.89 -11.19
N PHE A 233 5.35 -19.95 -11.56
CA PHE A 233 6.23 -18.78 -11.50
C PHE A 233 5.81 -17.69 -12.50
N HIS A 234 5.29 -18.06 -13.68
CA HIS A 234 4.80 -17.09 -14.66
C HIS A 234 3.59 -16.26 -14.22
N LEU A 235 2.85 -16.68 -13.19
CA LEU A 235 1.73 -15.92 -12.65
C LEU A 235 2.20 -14.69 -11.84
N LEU A 236 3.46 -14.70 -11.39
CA LEU A 236 4.06 -13.58 -10.67
C LEU A 236 4.30 -12.38 -11.60
N LYS A 237 4.12 -11.17 -11.03
CA LYS A 237 4.48 -9.92 -11.71
C LYS A 237 5.98 -9.91 -12.06
N PRO A 238 6.41 -9.29 -13.18
CA PRO A 238 7.83 -9.19 -13.52
C PRO A 238 8.70 -8.67 -12.37
N THR A 239 8.27 -7.61 -11.70
CA THR A 239 8.97 -7.01 -10.56
C THR A 239 9.07 -7.94 -9.34
N VAL A 240 8.08 -8.79 -9.12
CA VAL A 240 8.08 -9.79 -8.05
C VAL A 240 9.06 -10.91 -8.38
N LYS A 241 9.09 -11.35 -9.65
CA LYS A 241 10.05 -12.33 -10.14
C LYS A 241 11.48 -11.82 -9.96
N ASP A 242 11.77 -10.62 -10.45
CA ASP A 242 13.12 -10.06 -10.37
C ASP A 242 13.63 -10.01 -8.94
N ARG A 243 12.79 -9.54 -8.00
CA ARG A 243 13.15 -9.48 -6.57
C ARG A 243 13.33 -10.85 -5.92
N LEU A 244 12.59 -11.87 -6.36
CA LEU A 244 12.81 -13.26 -5.90
C LEU A 244 14.13 -13.81 -6.43
N LEU A 245 14.42 -13.55 -7.70
CA LEU A 245 15.63 -13.99 -8.39
C LEU A 245 16.88 -13.27 -7.88
N ASP A 246 16.76 -12.03 -7.40
CA ASP A 246 17.83 -11.34 -6.66
C ASP A 246 18.19 -12.04 -5.33
N ASN A 247 17.33 -12.92 -4.82
CA ASN A 247 17.49 -13.63 -3.54
C ASN A 247 17.37 -15.15 -3.76
N ILE A 248 18.04 -15.66 -4.79
CA ILE A 248 17.90 -17.04 -5.26
C ILE A 248 18.45 -18.08 -4.29
N GLU A 249 19.32 -17.69 -3.37
CA GLU A 249 19.86 -18.54 -2.31
C GLU A 249 18.76 -19.11 -1.39
N TYR A 250 17.58 -18.47 -1.36
CA TYR A 250 16.42 -18.95 -0.62
C TYR A 250 15.44 -19.75 -1.46
N ALA A 251 15.72 -19.98 -2.75
CA ALA A 251 14.82 -20.68 -3.64
C ALA A 251 14.60 -22.13 -3.16
N THR A 252 13.37 -22.40 -2.74
CA THR A 252 12.90 -23.74 -2.35
C THR A 252 12.36 -24.53 -3.54
N VAL A 253 12.12 -23.86 -4.67
CA VAL A 253 11.60 -24.42 -5.92
C VAL A 253 12.51 -23.99 -7.07
N TRP A 254 13.14 -24.96 -7.77
CA TRP A 254 14.09 -24.71 -8.85
C TRP A 254 13.71 -25.43 -10.15
N THR A 255 12.59 -25.02 -10.75
CA THR A 255 12.07 -25.56 -12.00
C THR A 255 12.80 -25.00 -13.23
N GLN A 256 12.59 -25.62 -14.39
CA GLN A 256 13.13 -25.09 -15.65
C GLN A 256 12.59 -23.68 -15.96
N GLU A 257 11.33 -23.42 -15.65
CA GLU A 257 10.70 -22.09 -15.79
C GLU A 257 11.45 -21.01 -15.01
N VAL A 258 11.82 -21.29 -13.75
CA VAL A 258 12.59 -20.36 -12.91
C VAL A 258 13.99 -20.12 -13.51
N ARG A 259 14.65 -21.18 -14.01
CA ARG A 259 15.96 -21.05 -14.68
C ARG A 259 15.87 -20.18 -15.93
N ASP A 260 14.85 -20.40 -16.76
CA ASP A 260 14.64 -19.62 -17.98
C ASP A 260 14.33 -18.16 -17.67
N GLU A 261 13.61 -17.87 -16.58
CA GLU A 261 13.40 -16.50 -16.11
C GLU A 261 14.67 -15.88 -15.53
N MET A 262 15.52 -16.65 -14.83
CA MET A 262 16.82 -16.19 -14.35
C MET A 262 17.73 -15.76 -15.50
N ILE A 263 17.82 -16.57 -16.56
CA ILE A 263 18.59 -16.24 -17.77
C ILE A 263 18.04 -14.95 -18.39
N ARG A 264 16.71 -14.86 -18.55
CA ARG A 264 16.06 -13.66 -19.08
C ARG A 264 16.29 -12.42 -18.20
N LYS A 265 16.40 -12.57 -16.88
CA LYS A 265 16.76 -11.48 -15.97
C LYS A 265 18.21 -11.06 -16.18
N TYR A 266 19.14 -12.00 -16.23
CA TYR A 266 20.54 -11.67 -16.50
C TYR A 266 20.73 -10.96 -17.83
N ASP A 267 20.00 -11.36 -18.88
CA ASP A 267 20.01 -10.65 -20.16
C ASP A 267 19.50 -9.19 -20.01
N ARG A 268 18.43 -8.98 -19.24
CA ARG A 268 17.91 -7.62 -18.94
C ARG A 268 18.91 -6.79 -18.14
N ASP A 269 19.42 -7.33 -17.03
CA ASP A 269 20.37 -6.65 -16.15
C ASP A 269 21.66 -6.29 -16.91
N LEU A 270 22.18 -7.24 -17.71
CA LEU A 270 23.36 -7.00 -18.55
C LEU A 270 23.07 -5.91 -19.58
N HIS A 271 21.90 -5.93 -20.22
CA HIS A 271 21.52 -4.89 -21.16
C HIS A 271 21.42 -3.51 -20.50
N GLU A 272 20.87 -3.42 -19.29
CA GLU A 272 20.82 -2.16 -18.53
C GLU A 272 22.22 -1.65 -18.16
N ILE A 273 23.12 -2.53 -17.75
CA ILE A 273 24.52 -2.22 -17.48
C ILE A 273 25.21 -1.74 -18.77
N GLU A 274 25.02 -2.47 -19.87
CA GLU A 274 25.58 -2.13 -21.18
C GLU A 274 25.13 -0.75 -21.65
N GLN A 275 23.83 -0.45 -21.53
CA GLN A 275 23.29 0.86 -21.84
C GLN A 275 23.87 1.98 -20.96
N ALA A 276 24.00 1.71 -19.65
CA ALA A 276 24.56 2.65 -18.70
C ALA A 276 26.02 3.01 -19.03
N PHE A 277 26.81 2.02 -19.45
CA PHE A 277 28.21 2.20 -19.83
C PHE A 277 28.41 2.55 -21.31
N GLY A 278 27.35 2.66 -22.12
CA GLY A 278 27.52 3.01 -23.53
C GLY A 278 28.19 1.93 -24.39
N VAL A 279 28.15 0.69 -23.92
CA VAL A 279 28.73 -0.49 -24.58
C VAL A 279 27.62 -1.40 -25.07
N LYS A 280 27.89 -2.24 -26.07
CA LYS A 280 26.96 -3.29 -26.51
C LYS A 280 27.73 -4.56 -26.82
N TRP A 281 27.17 -5.71 -26.48
CA TRP A 281 27.73 -6.98 -26.94
C TRP A 281 27.52 -7.17 -28.45
N VAL A 282 28.61 -7.42 -29.19
CA VAL A 282 28.57 -7.75 -30.61
C VAL A 282 29.13 -9.15 -30.81
N ARG A 283 28.31 -10.04 -31.38
CA ARG A 283 28.74 -11.40 -31.72
C ARG A 283 29.72 -11.36 -32.88
N THR A 284 30.90 -11.95 -32.69
CA THR A 284 31.97 -12.03 -33.69
C THR A 284 32.00 -13.37 -34.40
N GLY A 285 31.16 -14.34 -34.02
CA GLY A 285 31.06 -15.64 -34.68
C GLY A 285 29.78 -16.44 -34.36
N PRO A 286 29.58 -17.58 -35.04
CA PRO A 286 28.44 -18.46 -34.84
C PRO A 286 28.46 -19.22 -33.50
N ASP A 287 29.63 -19.36 -32.86
CA ASP A 287 29.83 -20.14 -31.64
C ASP A 287 29.53 -19.37 -30.34
N GLY A 288 28.88 -18.21 -30.45
CA GLY A 288 28.56 -17.36 -29.30
C GLY A 288 29.72 -16.49 -28.80
N GLU A 289 30.88 -16.55 -29.47
CA GLU A 289 31.96 -15.60 -29.26
C GLU A 289 31.54 -14.19 -29.67
N GLY A 290 32.03 -13.20 -28.92
CA GLY A 290 31.73 -11.79 -29.12
C GLY A 290 32.64 -10.89 -28.32
N GLN A 291 32.50 -9.59 -28.55
CA GLN A 291 33.21 -8.55 -27.82
C GLN A 291 32.27 -7.39 -27.52
N HIS A 292 32.54 -6.66 -26.44
CA HIS A 292 31.87 -5.39 -26.17
C HIS A 292 32.46 -4.30 -27.07
N GLU A 293 31.57 -3.59 -27.77
CA GLU A 293 31.92 -2.43 -28.57
C GLU A 293 31.27 -1.18 -27.99
N LEU A 294 32.00 -0.06 -28.03
CA LEU A 294 31.47 1.26 -27.68
C LEU A 294 30.46 1.68 -28.75
N TYR A 295 29.24 2.02 -28.34
CA TYR A 295 28.27 2.69 -29.24
C TYR A 295 28.12 4.18 -28.92
N MET A 296 28.65 4.62 -27.79
CA MET A 296 28.75 6.03 -27.41
C MET A 296 30.06 6.31 -26.69
N ASP A 297 30.42 7.59 -26.60
CA ASP A 297 31.62 8.02 -25.90
C ASP A 297 31.49 7.78 -24.38
N GLN A 298 32.60 7.41 -23.74
CA GLN A 298 32.61 7.06 -22.32
C GLN A 298 32.41 8.28 -21.40
N GLU A 299 32.90 9.45 -21.80
CA GLU A 299 32.67 10.69 -21.06
C GLU A 299 31.17 11.06 -21.13
N GLU A 300 30.56 10.91 -22.30
CA GLU A 300 29.10 11.08 -22.47
C GLU A 300 28.28 10.07 -21.65
N ALA A 301 28.73 8.81 -21.55
CA ALA A 301 28.06 7.78 -20.75
C ALA A 301 28.13 8.10 -19.24
N LEU A 302 29.30 8.54 -18.76
CA LEU A 302 29.51 8.95 -17.38
C LEU A 302 28.73 10.23 -17.04
N ASP A 303 28.67 11.19 -17.95
CA ASP A 303 27.85 12.40 -17.79
C ASP A 303 26.36 12.05 -17.68
N LYS A 304 25.87 11.08 -18.49
CA LYS A 304 24.49 10.58 -18.36
C LYS A 304 24.26 9.87 -17.04
N LEU A 305 25.22 9.12 -16.52
CA LEU A 305 25.13 8.46 -15.21
C LEU A 305 25.17 9.47 -14.05
N GLY A 306 25.87 10.59 -14.25
CA GLY A 306 25.98 11.68 -13.28
C GLY A 306 24.82 12.68 -13.30
N ASP A 307 23.92 12.62 -14.28
CA ASP A 307 22.75 13.50 -14.38
C ASP A 307 21.80 13.26 -13.18
N GLU A 308 21.33 14.33 -12.52
CA GLU A 308 20.31 14.25 -11.46
C GLU A 308 19.01 13.57 -11.90
N LYS A 309 18.77 13.53 -13.21
CA LYS A 309 17.62 12.83 -13.83
C LYS A 309 17.87 11.34 -14.04
N TRP A 310 19.12 10.89 -13.99
CA TRP A 310 19.42 9.47 -14.06
C TRP A 310 18.87 8.78 -12.82
N LYS A 311 17.89 7.92 -13.05
CA LYS A 311 17.33 7.04 -12.05
C LYS A 311 17.55 5.63 -12.57
N GLN A 312 18.42 4.87 -11.91
CA GLN A 312 18.35 3.40 -11.99
C GLN A 312 16.90 3.05 -11.70
N ASN A 313 16.20 2.45 -12.68
CA ASN A 313 14.74 2.23 -12.69
C ASN A 313 14.16 2.05 -11.27
N GLU A 314 13.85 3.16 -10.60
CA GLU A 314 13.24 3.13 -9.28
C GLU A 314 11.74 2.94 -9.56
N GLU A 315 11.35 1.74 -9.98
CA GLU A 315 10.00 1.22 -9.75
C GLU A 315 9.75 0.95 -8.25
N HIS A 316 10.53 1.60 -7.39
CA HIS A 316 10.39 1.61 -5.95
C HIS A 316 9.85 2.96 -5.54
N GLY A 317 8.56 3.10 -5.79
CA GLY A 317 7.70 4.17 -5.35
C GLY A 317 6.28 3.88 -5.80
N TYR A 318 5.28 4.36 -5.05
CA TYR A 318 3.90 4.26 -5.52
C TYR A 318 3.78 4.95 -6.90
N PRO A 319 3.00 4.42 -7.85
CA PRO A 319 2.98 4.86 -9.24
C PRO A 319 2.88 6.38 -9.32
N TYR A 320 3.83 6.98 -10.03
CA TYR A 320 3.82 8.41 -10.33
C TYR A 320 2.52 8.74 -11.06
N ASP A 321 1.86 9.84 -10.67
CA ASP A 321 0.61 10.34 -11.27
C ASP A 321 0.76 10.76 -12.77
N SER A 322 1.88 10.44 -13.43
CA SER A 322 2.11 10.70 -14.85
C SER A 322 1.93 9.51 -15.78
N ASP A 323 1.91 8.28 -15.27
CA ASP A 323 1.53 7.07 -16.04
C ASP A 323 0.56 6.23 -15.20
N GLY A 324 -0.70 6.21 -15.64
CA GLY A 324 -1.78 5.31 -15.20
C GLY A 324 -1.70 4.71 -13.78
N LEU A 325 -2.30 5.39 -12.80
CA LEU A 325 -2.78 4.90 -11.50
C LEU A 325 -2.90 3.35 -11.34
N VAL A 326 -1.86 2.57 -11.05
CA VAL A 326 -1.95 1.08 -10.97
C VAL A 326 -2.45 0.47 -12.29
N PRO A 327 -1.69 -0.42 -12.97
CA PRO A 327 -2.16 -1.04 -14.21
C PRO A 327 -3.61 -1.53 -14.09
N ASP A 328 -4.45 -1.25 -15.09
CA ASP A 328 -5.89 -1.55 -14.99
C ASP A 328 -6.17 -3.03 -14.68
N GLU A 329 -5.28 -3.92 -15.11
CA GLU A 329 -5.30 -5.35 -14.76
C GLU A 329 -5.12 -5.62 -13.26
N GLU A 330 -4.18 -4.92 -12.61
CA GLU A 330 -3.93 -5.05 -11.17
C GLU A 330 -5.10 -4.46 -10.38
N ARG A 331 -5.64 -3.33 -10.82
CA ARG A 331 -6.85 -2.76 -10.24
C ARG A 331 -8.03 -3.72 -10.37
N ALA A 332 -8.22 -4.31 -11.55
CA ALA A 332 -9.27 -5.27 -11.81
C ALA A 332 -9.14 -6.50 -10.89
N LEU A 333 -7.93 -7.02 -10.68
CA LEU A 333 -7.69 -8.15 -9.78
C LEU A 333 -7.92 -7.80 -8.30
N ARG A 334 -7.42 -6.64 -7.87
CA ARG A 334 -7.63 -6.13 -6.51
C ARG A 334 -9.10 -5.95 -6.19
N ASP A 335 -9.84 -5.33 -7.10
CA ASP A 335 -11.24 -4.94 -6.92
C ASP A 335 -12.20 -6.05 -7.39
N ALA A 336 -11.68 -7.20 -7.84
CA ALA A 336 -12.48 -8.33 -8.31
C ALA A 336 -13.34 -8.92 -7.19
N VAL A 337 -14.62 -9.08 -7.51
CA VAL A 337 -15.59 -9.77 -6.66
C VAL A 337 -15.51 -11.27 -6.93
N GLU A 338 -15.67 -12.07 -5.89
CA GLU A 338 -15.81 -13.51 -6.03
C GLU A 338 -17.12 -13.85 -6.76
N GLY A 339 -17.02 -14.65 -7.82
CA GLY A 339 -18.17 -15.21 -8.52
C GLY A 339 -18.79 -16.37 -7.75
N ASN A 340 -19.79 -17.02 -8.37
CA ASN A 340 -20.39 -18.23 -7.80
C ASN A 340 -19.36 -19.34 -7.65
N ALA A 341 -19.55 -20.18 -6.63
CA ALA A 341 -18.70 -21.35 -6.39
C ALA A 341 -18.63 -22.22 -7.65
N VAL A 342 -17.40 -22.62 -8.00
CA VAL A 342 -17.20 -23.64 -9.04
C VAL A 342 -17.72 -24.95 -8.44
N LYS A 343 -18.78 -25.51 -9.04
CA LYS A 343 -19.26 -26.84 -8.69
C LYS A 343 -18.32 -27.91 -9.20
#